data_AF-A0A257SGB7-F1
#
_entry.id   AF-A0A257SGB7-F1
#
_cell.length_a   1.000
_cell.length_b   1.000
_cell.length_c   1.000
_cell.angle_alpha   90.00
_cell.angle_beta   90.00
_cell.angle_gamma   90.00
#
_symmetry.space_group_name_H-M   'P 1'
#
loop_
_entity.id
_entity.type
_entity.pdbx_description
1 polymer ?
#
loop_
_entity_poly.entity_id
_entity_poly.type
_entity_poly.pdbx_seq_one_letter_code
_entity_poly.pdbx_strand_id
1 'polypeptide(L)'
;MIIPIRILLYLIFFVFSPAAQAQLRLLLPPVSSPATMYAAFAPLAAYLGKATGETVTLHFSANLDSFYAEAKMPVAQVTFFCPIAYLKVAHEDRYFPLAEVNPTPGGDRSVILVRRDSPIHNVLQLRGSSFVVGDPACAASSLIPLTLLQEAGLTPKDFHVFRHTGSDQSALMDVAARFYDATAVAENVAAPYLRAGTLRVIGQAPVGPGDLLAASNKVPAPLRARLATALLAATRNAPAAMTALAGMVRGFQPVEDGDYAVLRTLYADLFGVALTPKRNSMAMSFAIPPTYTPMAAYRTFAPLREALARAMGRPVRLIIPADQQDFVQQGLRDAYDFSLLTPAMVTAERRTMTPLA
;
A
#
# COMPACT_ATOMS: atom_id res chain seq x y z
N MET A 1 -44.90 -68.06 -19.88
CA MET A 1 -43.44 -68.20 -19.73
C MET A 1 -42.78 -67.01 -20.44
N ILE A 2 -42.98 -65.81 -19.88
CA ILE A 2 -42.00 -64.90 -19.22
C ILE A 2 -40.88 -64.43 -20.17
N ILE A 3 -41.05 -63.21 -20.67
CA ILE A 3 -40.06 -62.35 -21.32
C ILE A 3 -39.37 -61.53 -20.22
N PRO A 4 -38.04 -61.44 -20.12
CA PRO A 4 -37.41 -60.40 -19.31
C PRO A 4 -36.97 -59.24 -20.20
N ILE A 5 -37.73 -58.15 -20.08
CA ILE A 5 -37.38 -56.79 -20.48
C ILE A 5 -36.17 -56.35 -19.64
N ARG A 6 -34.99 -56.25 -20.25
CA ARG A 6 -33.83 -55.56 -19.64
C ARG A 6 -33.95 -54.06 -19.95
N ILE A 7 -34.63 -53.33 -19.08
CA ILE A 7 -34.58 -51.87 -19.03
C ILE A 7 -33.18 -51.46 -18.57
N LEU A 8 -32.43 -50.89 -19.51
CA LEU A 8 -31.16 -50.23 -19.31
C LEU A 8 -31.41 -48.86 -18.66
N LEU A 9 -31.56 -48.84 -17.34
CA LEU A 9 -31.55 -47.62 -16.53
C LEU A 9 -30.09 -47.12 -16.44
N TYR A 10 -29.67 -46.30 -17.41
CA TYR A 10 -28.53 -45.41 -17.22
C TYR A 10 -28.93 -44.33 -16.21
N LEU A 11 -28.76 -44.65 -14.93
CA LEU A 11 -28.75 -43.66 -13.86
C LEU A 11 -27.55 -42.73 -14.10
N ILE A 12 -27.83 -41.55 -14.64
CA ILE A 12 -26.92 -40.40 -14.58
C ILE A 12 -26.78 -40.05 -13.09
N PHE A 13 -25.81 -40.68 -12.43
CA PHE A 13 -25.26 -40.15 -11.18
C PHE A 13 -24.54 -38.85 -11.56
N PHE A 14 -25.28 -37.73 -11.54
CA PHE A 14 -24.67 -36.43 -11.39
C PHE A 14 -24.05 -36.44 -10.00
N VAL A 15 -22.79 -36.85 -9.92
CA VAL A 15 -21.97 -36.70 -8.72
C VAL A 15 -21.81 -35.20 -8.53
N PHE A 16 -22.75 -34.60 -7.79
CA PHE A 16 -22.57 -33.30 -7.18
C PHE A 16 -21.44 -33.48 -6.17
N SER A 17 -20.19 -33.38 -6.63
CA SER A 17 -19.08 -33.16 -5.71
C SER A 17 -19.36 -31.81 -5.06
N PRO A 18 -19.64 -31.73 -3.75
CA PRO A 18 -19.64 -30.45 -3.09
C PRO A 18 -18.27 -29.84 -3.36
N ALA A 19 -18.25 -28.65 -3.99
CA ALA A 19 -17.00 -27.93 -4.21
C ALA A 19 -16.28 -27.86 -2.86
N ALA A 20 -15.10 -28.46 -2.78
CA ALA A 20 -14.32 -28.50 -1.55
C ALA A 20 -14.16 -27.05 -1.07
N GLN A 21 -14.66 -26.75 0.13
CA GLN A 21 -14.60 -25.42 0.71
C GLN A 21 -13.13 -25.03 0.84
N ALA A 22 -12.71 -23.98 0.15
CA ALA A 22 -11.34 -23.51 0.23
C ALA A 22 -11.11 -22.91 1.62
N GLN A 23 -9.94 -23.20 2.18
CA GLN A 23 -9.46 -22.53 3.39
C GLN A 23 -8.64 -21.31 2.96
N LEU A 24 -9.16 -20.11 3.23
CA LEU A 24 -8.46 -18.85 3.01
C LEU A 24 -7.73 -18.47 4.30
N ARG A 25 -6.41 -18.40 4.24
CA ARG A 25 -5.59 -17.83 5.30
C ARG A 25 -5.41 -16.33 5.07
N LEU A 26 -5.89 -15.53 6.00
CA LEU A 26 -5.65 -14.08 6.10
C LEU A 26 -4.40 -13.85 6.94
N LEU A 27 -3.30 -13.54 6.26
CA LEU A 27 -2.01 -13.20 6.85
C LEU A 27 -2.02 -11.73 7.35
N LEU A 28 -1.68 -11.53 8.62
CA LEU A 28 -1.67 -10.23 9.29
C LEU A 28 -0.25 -9.87 9.77
N PRO A 29 0.19 -8.61 9.59
CA PRO A 29 1.51 -8.15 10.00
C PRO A 29 1.56 -7.95 11.52
N PRO A 30 2.76 -7.99 12.13
CA PRO A 30 2.97 -7.89 13.58
C PRO A 30 2.90 -6.44 14.09
N VAL A 31 1.86 -5.68 13.71
CA VAL A 31 1.71 -4.26 14.06
C VAL A 31 1.15 -4.04 15.47
N SER A 32 0.59 -5.08 16.09
CA SER A 32 0.08 -5.07 17.46
C SER A 32 0.10 -6.49 18.05
N SER A 33 -0.35 -6.64 19.30
CA SER A 33 -0.41 -7.95 19.94
C SER A 33 -1.35 -8.90 19.19
N PRO A 34 -1.07 -10.22 19.15
CA PRO A 34 -1.97 -11.19 18.48
C PRO A 34 -3.41 -11.14 19.00
N ALA A 35 -3.61 -10.90 20.30
CA ALA A 35 -4.95 -10.78 20.89
C ALA A 35 -5.70 -9.55 20.36
N THR A 36 -5.03 -8.39 20.29
CA THR A 36 -5.59 -7.16 19.71
C THR A 36 -5.95 -7.36 18.24
N MET A 37 -5.02 -7.94 17.46
CA MET A 37 -5.22 -8.20 16.04
C MET A 37 -6.35 -9.23 15.82
N TYR A 38 -6.45 -10.29 16.63
CA TYR A 38 -7.53 -11.26 16.55
C TYR A 38 -8.88 -10.60 16.83
N ALA A 39 -9.01 -9.82 17.89
CA ALA A 39 -10.25 -9.13 18.22
C ALA A 39 -10.70 -8.18 17.09
N ALA A 40 -9.75 -7.49 16.45
CA ALA A 40 -10.02 -6.58 15.35
C ALA A 40 -10.45 -7.30 14.05
N PHE A 41 -9.75 -8.38 13.68
CA PHE A 41 -9.93 -9.02 12.37
C PHE A 41 -10.87 -10.23 12.36
N ALA A 42 -11.17 -10.86 13.51
CA ALA A 42 -12.03 -12.04 13.54
C ALA A 42 -13.45 -11.79 12.99
N PRO A 43 -14.12 -10.66 13.29
CA PRO A 43 -15.43 -10.38 12.70
C PRO A 43 -15.35 -10.12 11.19
N LEU A 44 -14.25 -9.53 10.70
CA LEU A 44 -14.03 -9.35 9.26
C LEU A 44 -13.83 -10.71 8.58
N ALA A 45 -13.03 -11.62 9.16
CA ALA A 45 -12.84 -12.96 8.63
C ALA A 45 -14.16 -13.74 8.56
N ALA A 46 -14.99 -13.69 9.61
CA ALA A 46 -16.30 -14.31 9.62
C ALA A 46 -17.23 -13.75 8.52
N TYR A 47 -17.22 -12.42 8.35
CA TYR A 47 -17.97 -11.76 7.28
C TYR A 47 -17.52 -12.20 5.88
N LEU A 48 -16.20 -12.18 5.62
CA LEU A 48 -15.63 -12.61 4.34
C LEU A 48 -15.93 -14.09 4.07
N GLY A 49 -15.89 -14.95 5.08
CA GLY A 49 -16.27 -16.35 4.95
C GLY A 49 -17.74 -16.51 4.55
N LYS A 50 -18.66 -15.80 5.20
CA LYS A 50 -20.08 -15.79 4.83
C LYS A 50 -20.31 -15.28 3.40
N ALA A 51 -19.61 -14.21 3.02
CA ALA A 51 -19.79 -13.59 1.71
C ALA A 51 -19.24 -14.44 0.55
N THR A 52 -18.23 -15.27 0.82
CA THR A 52 -17.55 -16.08 -0.21
C THR A 52 -17.96 -17.55 -0.21
N GLY A 53 -18.54 -18.03 0.88
CA GLY A 53 -18.76 -19.45 1.14
C GLY A 53 -17.51 -20.19 1.63
N GLU A 54 -16.38 -19.50 1.79
CA GLU A 54 -15.10 -20.10 2.18
C GLU A 54 -14.87 -20.02 3.70
N THR A 55 -13.94 -20.82 4.21
CA THR A 55 -13.48 -20.66 5.61
C THR A 55 -12.30 -19.69 5.64
N VAL A 56 -12.45 -18.55 6.32
CA VAL A 56 -11.37 -17.56 6.48
C VAL A 56 -10.75 -17.71 7.87
N THR A 57 -9.45 -18.02 7.91
CA THR A 57 -8.66 -18.18 9.15
C THR A 57 -7.63 -17.06 9.28
N LEU A 58 -7.39 -16.59 10.50
CA LEU A 58 -6.38 -15.57 10.77
C LEU A 58 -5.02 -16.22 11.03
N HIS A 59 -3.96 -15.67 10.44
CA HIS A 59 -2.57 -16.05 10.70
C HIS A 59 -1.77 -14.80 11.04
N PHE A 60 -1.06 -14.83 12.16
CA PHE A 60 -0.29 -13.71 12.66
C PHE A 60 1.20 -14.06 12.57
N SER A 61 1.97 -13.24 11.86
CA SER A 61 3.41 -13.41 11.81
C SER A 61 4.05 -12.99 13.13
N ALA A 62 5.15 -13.64 13.51
CA ALA A 62 5.86 -13.32 14.75
C ALA A 62 6.62 -11.99 14.71
N ASN A 63 7.17 -11.66 13.54
CA ASN A 63 7.91 -10.44 13.27
C ASN A 63 7.87 -10.12 11.77
N LEU A 64 8.42 -8.97 11.38
CA LEU A 64 8.33 -8.48 10.01
C LEU A 64 9.08 -9.37 9.00
N ASP A 65 10.20 -9.98 9.40
CA ASP A 65 10.93 -10.91 8.54
C ASP A 65 10.14 -12.20 8.29
N SER A 66 9.51 -12.74 9.33
CA SER A 66 8.56 -13.84 9.21
C SER A 66 7.38 -13.46 8.32
N PHE A 67 6.84 -12.26 8.45
CA PHE A 67 5.76 -11.79 7.58
C PHE A 67 6.18 -11.77 6.11
N TYR A 68 7.37 -11.26 5.79
CA TYR A 68 7.90 -11.30 4.43
C TYR A 68 8.10 -12.73 3.91
N ALA A 69 8.66 -13.61 4.73
CA ALA A 69 8.86 -15.01 4.34
C ALA A 69 7.52 -15.72 4.10
N GLU A 70 6.56 -15.57 5.00
CA GLU A 70 5.23 -16.19 4.93
C GLU A 70 4.40 -15.65 3.77
N ALA A 71 4.49 -14.34 3.47
CA ALA A 71 3.79 -13.73 2.34
C ALA A 71 4.34 -14.21 0.98
N LYS A 72 5.61 -14.63 0.90
CA LYS A 72 6.19 -15.26 -0.30
C LYS A 72 5.83 -16.74 -0.43
N MET A 73 5.33 -17.37 0.63
CA MET A 73 4.93 -18.78 0.59
C MET A 73 3.56 -18.95 -0.07
N PRO A 74 3.32 -20.06 -0.78
CA PRO A 74 2.03 -20.36 -1.44
C PRO A 74 0.86 -20.59 -0.47
N VAL A 75 1.10 -20.43 0.84
CA VAL A 75 0.18 -20.74 1.93
C VAL A 75 -0.70 -19.55 2.31
N ALA A 76 -0.28 -18.30 2.03
CA ALA A 76 -1.11 -17.12 2.26
C ALA A 76 -2.01 -16.83 1.03
N GLN A 77 -3.33 -16.97 1.21
CA GLN A 77 -4.29 -16.68 0.13
C GLN A 77 -4.68 -15.21 0.13
N VAL A 78 -4.81 -14.59 1.31
CA VAL A 78 -5.12 -13.16 1.48
C VAL A 78 -4.15 -12.57 2.50
N THR A 79 -3.67 -11.36 2.26
CA THR A 79 -2.70 -10.70 3.14
C THR A 79 -3.11 -9.25 3.35
N PHE A 80 -3.07 -8.80 4.61
CA PHE A 80 -3.15 -7.38 4.96
C PHE A 80 -1.74 -6.80 4.89
N PHE A 81 -1.51 -5.85 4.00
CA PHE A 81 -0.21 -5.26 3.77
C PHE A 81 -0.18 -3.79 4.20
N CYS A 82 0.89 -3.43 4.90
CA CYS A 82 1.39 -2.06 4.86
C CYS A 82 2.00 -1.76 3.48
N PRO A 83 1.98 -0.50 2.99
CA PRO A 83 2.37 -0.17 1.62
C PRO A 83 3.77 -0.66 1.23
N ILE A 84 4.80 -0.44 2.05
CA ILE A 84 6.17 -0.86 1.71
C ILE A 84 6.25 -2.40 1.67
N ALA A 85 5.54 -3.07 2.58
CA ALA A 85 5.50 -4.52 2.58
C ALA A 85 4.82 -5.08 1.32
N TYR A 86 3.73 -4.46 0.87
CA TYR A 86 3.10 -4.76 -0.41
C TYR A 86 4.09 -4.62 -1.56
N LEU A 87 4.81 -3.48 -1.66
CA LEU A 87 5.79 -3.26 -2.72
C LEU A 87 6.85 -4.36 -2.76
N LYS A 88 7.42 -4.72 -1.60
CA LYS A 88 8.49 -5.71 -1.47
C LYS A 88 8.04 -7.14 -1.77
N VAL A 89 6.75 -7.47 -1.65
CA VAL A 89 6.25 -8.82 -1.93
C VAL A 89 5.62 -8.89 -3.32
N ALA A 90 4.74 -7.95 -3.66
CA ALA A 90 3.95 -7.96 -4.89
C ALA A 90 4.79 -7.81 -6.16
N HIS A 91 6.00 -7.25 -6.08
CA HIS A 91 6.91 -7.18 -7.21
C HIS A 91 7.55 -8.54 -7.55
N GLU A 92 7.82 -9.39 -6.54
CA GLU A 92 8.42 -10.72 -6.74
C GLU A 92 7.36 -11.77 -7.08
N ASP A 93 6.26 -11.76 -6.34
CA ASP A 93 5.17 -12.72 -6.36
C ASP A 93 3.84 -12.05 -6.70
N ARG A 94 2.97 -12.78 -7.38
CA ARG A 94 1.73 -12.21 -7.91
C ARG A 94 0.68 -12.08 -6.81
N TYR A 95 0.55 -10.88 -6.26
CA TYR A 95 -0.60 -10.44 -5.48
C TYR A 95 -1.54 -9.58 -6.34
N PHE A 96 -2.83 -9.60 -6.00
CA PHE A 96 -3.89 -8.83 -6.61
C PHE A 96 -4.56 -8.00 -5.53
N PRO A 97 -4.47 -6.66 -5.59
CA PRO A 97 -5.21 -5.80 -4.67
C PRO A 97 -6.70 -6.14 -4.69
N LEU A 98 -7.31 -6.19 -3.50
CA LEU A 98 -8.74 -6.42 -3.32
C LEU A 98 -9.45 -5.12 -2.95
N ALA A 99 -8.92 -4.44 -1.93
CA ALA A 99 -9.39 -3.12 -1.50
C ALA A 99 -8.34 -2.45 -0.60
N GLU A 100 -8.24 -1.13 -0.69
CA GLU A 100 -7.44 -0.29 0.20
C GLU A 100 -8.28 0.08 1.43
N VAL A 101 -7.62 0.23 2.57
CA VAL A 101 -8.22 0.73 3.81
C VAL A 101 -8.44 2.24 3.71
N ASN A 102 -9.64 2.68 4.04
CA ASN A 102 -9.88 4.09 4.38
C ASN A 102 -9.36 4.33 5.81
N PRO A 103 -8.25 5.06 6.00
CA PRO A 103 -7.65 5.21 7.32
C PRO A 103 -8.54 6.07 8.23
N THR A 104 -8.33 5.94 9.54
CA THR A 104 -8.87 6.88 10.53
C THR A 104 -8.31 8.30 10.30
N PRO A 105 -9.00 9.36 10.74
CA PRO A 105 -8.55 10.74 10.49
C PRO A 105 -7.10 10.97 10.93
N GLY A 106 -6.26 11.47 10.01
CA GLY A 106 -4.82 11.66 10.21
C GLY A 106 -3.95 10.47 9.79
N GLY A 107 -4.52 9.32 9.43
CA GLY A 107 -3.75 8.16 8.95
C GLY A 107 -3.25 8.29 7.51
N ASP A 108 -3.75 9.27 6.76
CA ASP A 108 -3.32 9.66 5.42
C ASP A 108 -2.19 10.69 5.42
N ARG A 109 -1.70 11.08 6.60
CA ARG A 109 -0.67 12.11 6.77
C ARG A 109 0.52 11.59 7.60
N SER A 110 1.71 11.65 7.01
CA SER A 110 2.98 11.51 7.71
C SER A 110 3.34 12.83 8.37
N VAL A 111 3.78 12.79 9.63
CA VAL A 111 4.21 13.95 10.40
C VAL A 111 5.60 13.72 10.98
N ILE A 112 6.48 14.71 10.84
CA ILE A 112 7.76 14.78 11.54
C ILE A 112 7.53 15.54 12.86
N LEU A 113 7.92 14.92 13.96
CA LEU A 113 7.60 15.30 15.32
C LEU A 113 8.86 15.58 16.11
N VAL A 114 8.78 16.58 16.98
CA VAL A 114 9.77 16.88 18.02
C VAL A 114 9.04 17.06 19.35
N ARG A 115 9.78 17.07 20.45
CA ARG A 115 9.21 17.48 21.75
C ARG A 115 8.68 18.91 21.70
N ARG A 116 7.62 19.19 22.46
CA ARG A 116 6.94 20.50 22.47
C ARG A 116 7.89 21.67 22.78
N ASP A 117 8.81 21.47 23.72
CA ASP A 117 9.85 22.41 24.19
C ASP A 117 11.17 22.32 23.38
N SER A 118 11.22 21.55 22.29
CA SER A 118 12.40 21.48 21.42
C SER A 118 12.67 22.85 20.76
N PRO A 119 13.95 23.26 20.61
CA PRO A 119 14.32 24.45 19.85
C PRO A 119 14.19 24.24 18.32
N ILE A 120 13.88 23.04 17.84
CA ILE A 120 13.78 22.70 16.42
C ILE A 120 12.38 23.04 15.91
N HIS A 121 12.23 24.06 15.07
CA HIS A 121 10.95 24.58 14.58
C HIS A 121 10.59 24.15 13.16
N ASN A 122 11.55 23.65 12.39
CA ASN A 122 11.33 23.19 11.02
C ASN A 122 12.29 22.05 10.66
N VAL A 123 12.01 21.38 9.55
CA VAL A 123 12.77 20.21 9.08
C VAL A 123 14.26 20.53 8.84
N LEU A 124 14.60 21.70 8.30
CA LEU A 124 16.00 22.06 8.01
C LEU A 124 16.87 22.14 9.28
N GLN A 125 16.27 22.48 10.42
CA GLN A 125 16.93 22.56 11.72
C GLN A 125 17.24 21.19 12.33
N LEU A 126 16.86 20.08 11.68
CA LEU A 126 17.23 18.73 12.11
C LEU A 126 18.70 18.37 11.79
N ARG A 127 19.41 19.20 11.01
CA ARG A 127 20.83 19.01 10.74
C ARG A 127 21.62 19.04 12.05
N GLY A 128 22.39 17.99 12.28
CA GLY A 128 23.17 17.78 13.50
C GLY A 128 22.34 17.27 14.68
N SER A 129 21.04 17.05 14.54
CA SER A 129 20.18 16.46 15.59
C SER A 129 20.20 14.92 15.55
N SER A 130 19.48 14.30 16.50
CA SER A 130 19.21 12.87 16.53
C SER A 130 17.82 12.57 15.96
N PHE A 131 17.73 11.57 15.08
CA PHE A 131 16.47 11.18 14.44
C PHE A 131 16.27 9.68 14.53
N VAL A 132 15.04 9.28 14.88
CA VAL A 132 14.65 7.87 14.94
C VAL A 132 13.44 7.60 14.04
N VAL A 133 13.61 6.65 13.13
CA VAL A 133 12.58 6.18 12.18
C VAL A 133 11.72 5.11 12.87
N GLY A 134 10.40 5.16 12.64
CA GLY A 134 9.43 4.20 13.19
C GLY A 134 9.44 2.84 12.48
N ASP A 135 8.25 2.33 12.17
CA ASP A 135 8.05 1.05 11.48
C ASP A 135 8.57 1.10 10.02
N PRO A 136 9.59 0.30 9.66
CA PRO A 136 10.14 0.26 8.30
C PRO A 136 9.18 -0.30 7.24
N ALA A 137 8.09 -0.97 7.63
CA ALA A 137 7.06 -1.44 6.70
C ALA A 137 5.99 -0.38 6.39
N CYS A 138 5.92 0.67 7.20
CA CYS A 138 4.92 1.73 7.10
C CYS A 138 5.44 2.90 6.26
N ALA A 139 4.68 3.28 5.22
CA ALA A 139 5.06 4.42 4.39
C ALA A 139 5.10 5.74 5.19
N ALA A 140 4.18 5.91 6.14
CA ALA A 140 4.05 7.13 6.92
C ALA A 140 5.17 7.37 7.94
N SER A 141 5.81 6.31 8.44
CA SER A 141 6.92 6.42 9.42
C SER A 141 8.29 6.13 8.84
N SER A 142 8.37 5.61 7.60
CA SER A 142 9.63 5.35 6.90
C SER A 142 9.74 6.08 5.56
N LEU A 143 9.06 5.60 4.51
CA LEU A 143 9.29 6.07 3.14
C LEU A 143 9.05 7.58 2.95
N ILE A 144 7.92 8.08 3.43
CA ILE A 144 7.49 9.47 3.26
C ILE A 144 8.37 10.45 4.07
N PRO A 145 8.63 10.24 5.37
CA PRO A 145 9.50 11.16 6.10
C PRO A 145 10.96 11.12 5.60
N LEU A 146 11.48 9.96 5.17
CA LEU A 146 12.80 9.90 4.56
C LEU A 146 12.86 10.68 3.24
N THR A 147 11.79 10.61 2.43
CA THR A 147 11.66 11.41 1.21
C THR A 147 11.67 12.90 1.55
N LEU A 148 10.88 13.33 2.55
CA LEU A 148 10.83 14.73 2.99
C LEU A 148 12.20 15.24 3.46
N LEU A 149 12.96 14.41 4.18
CA LEU A 149 14.33 14.75 4.58
C LEU A 149 15.24 14.91 3.36
N GLN A 150 15.20 13.97 2.42
CA GLN A 150 15.99 14.03 1.19
C GLN A 150 15.67 15.25 0.33
N GLU A 151 14.38 15.57 0.15
CA GLU A 151 13.91 16.77 -0.55
C GLU A 151 14.37 18.06 0.13
N ALA A 152 14.51 18.06 1.47
CA ALA A 152 15.08 19.14 2.25
C ALA A 152 16.63 19.19 2.22
N GLY A 153 17.29 18.32 1.44
CA GLY A 153 18.74 18.22 1.37
C GLY A 153 19.39 17.63 2.62
N LEU A 154 18.64 16.81 3.37
CA LEU A 154 19.10 16.07 4.54
C LEU A 154 19.21 14.58 4.21
N THR A 155 20.37 14.02 4.52
CA THR A 155 20.68 12.60 4.43
C THR A 155 20.95 12.06 5.83
N PRO A 156 20.96 10.73 6.06
CA PRO A 156 21.32 10.16 7.36
C PRO A 156 22.68 10.62 7.90
N LYS A 157 23.61 11.06 7.05
CA LYS A 157 24.94 11.58 7.43
C LYS A 157 24.89 12.96 8.06
N ASP A 158 23.81 13.70 7.85
CA ASP A 158 23.62 15.04 8.38
C ASP A 158 23.12 15.04 9.83
N PHE A 159 22.85 13.87 10.41
CA PHE A 159 22.41 13.66 11.79
C PHE A 159 23.56 13.09 12.62
N HIS A 160 23.69 13.51 13.88
CA HIS A 160 24.72 12.93 14.76
C HIS A 160 24.33 11.49 15.20
N VAL A 161 23.02 11.20 15.26
CA VAL A 161 22.48 9.85 15.43
C VAL A 161 21.28 9.67 14.49
N PHE A 162 21.31 8.60 13.70
CA PHE A 162 20.20 8.19 12.84
C PHE A 162 19.92 6.69 13.05
N ARG A 163 18.72 6.33 13.49
CA ARG A 163 18.36 4.95 13.87
C ARG A 163 16.94 4.57 13.43
N HIS A 164 16.64 3.28 13.48
CA HIS A 164 15.30 2.72 13.28
C HIS A 164 14.90 1.96 14.55
N THR A 165 13.69 2.18 15.07
CA THR A 165 13.18 1.43 16.23
C THR A 165 12.46 0.14 15.84
N GLY A 166 11.95 0.06 14.60
CA GLY A 166 11.06 -1.01 14.16
C GLY A 166 9.60 -0.84 14.62
N SER A 167 9.26 0.23 15.35
CA SER A 167 7.90 0.47 15.86
C SER A 167 7.61 1.97 16.00
N ASP A 168 6.47 2.41 15.46
CA ASP A 168 5.98 3.77 15.62
C ASP A 168 5.79 4.17 17.10
N GLN A 169 5.33 3.22 17.94
CA GLN A 169 5.12 3.49 19.38
C GLN A 169 6.46 3.68 20.10
N SER A 170 7.45 2.83 19.82
CA SER A 170 8.80 2.98 20.38
C SER A 170 9.43 4.30 19.94
N ALA A 171 9.27 4.69 18.67
CA ALA A 171 9.85 5.92 18.14
C ALA A 171 9.25 7.19 18.78
N LEU A 172 7.92 7.21 18.99
CA LEU A 172 7.23 8.28 19.72
C LEU A 172 7.68 8.36 21.18
N MET A 173 7.78 7.20 21.85
CA MET A 173 8.26 7.13 23.24
C MET A 173 9.70 7.60 23.38
N ASP A 174 10.57 7.21 22.46
CA ASP A 174 11.99 7.56 22.44
C ASP A 174 12.19 9.07 22.34
N VAL A 175 11.42 9.74 21.47
CA VAL A 175 11.44 11.21 21.39
C VAL A 175 10.80 11.83 22.62
N ALA A 176 9.65 11.35 23.09
CA ALA A 176 9.01 11.88 24.30
C ALA A 176 9.92 11.81 25.54
N ALA A 177 10.70 10.74 25.65
CA ALA A 177 11.66 10.47 26.72
C ALA A 177 13.03 11.15 26.55
N ARG A 178 13.22 11.98 25.51
CA ARG A 178 14.47 12.70 25.19
C ARG A 178 15.65 11.79 24.80
N PHE A 179 15.40 10.55 24.36
CA PHE A 179 16.46 9.71 23.78
C PHE A 179 16.84 10.14 22.36
N TYR A 180 15.89 10.77 21.64
CA TYR A 180 16.10 11.35 20.32
C TYR A 180 15.38 12.71 20.22
N ASP A 181 15.84 13.56 19.31
CA ASP A 181 15.28 14.90 19.11
C ASP A 181 14.01 14.87 18.26
N ALA A 182 13.95 13.95 17.30
CA ALA A 182 12.87 13.86 16.33
C ALA A 182 12.54 12.44 15.88
N THR A 183 11.29 12.25 15.45
CA THR A 183 10.79 11.03 14.80
C THR A 183 9.74 11.38 13.75
N ALA A 184 9.24 10.40 13.02
CA ALA A 184 8.10 10.57 12.14
C ALA A 184 7.19 9.34 12.16
N VAL A 185 5.87 9.59 12.15
CA VAL A 185 4.82 8.57 12.11
C VAL A 185 3.58 9.09 11.39
N ALA A 186 2.58 8.24 11.18
CA ALA A 186 1.24 8.71 10.80
C ALA A 186 0.63 9.59 11.90
N GLU A 187 -0.08 10.65 11.53
CA GLU A 187 -0.59 11.62 12.50
C GLU A 187 -1.62 11.01 13.45
N ASN A 188 -2.46 10.09 12.98
CA ASN A 188 -3.40 9.37 13.84
C ASN A 188 -2.69 8.56 14.94
N VAL A 189 -1.49 8.03 14.65
CA VAL A 189 -0.64 7.33 15.63
C VAL A 189 0.00 8.33 16.61
N ALA A 190 0.39 9.52 16.13
CA ALA A 190 0.92 10.60 16.98
C ALA A 190 -0.16 11.31 17.81
N ALA A 191 -1.44 11.16 17.47
CA ALA A 191 -2.56 11.93 18.02
C ALA A 191 -2.62 11.95 19.57
N PRO A 192 -2.32 10.85 20.30
CA PRO A 192 -2.26 10.91 21.77
C PRO A 192 -1.19 11.89 22.29
N TYR A 193 0.01 11.89 21.72
CA TYR A 193 1.12 12.78 22.11
C TYR A 193 0.88 14.24 21.71
N LEU A 194 0.24 14.44 20.56
CA LEU A 194 -0.16 15.76 20.07
C LEU A 194 -1.24 16.36 20.97
N ARG A 195 -2.27 15.59 21.33
CA ARG A 195 -3.34 16.04 22.24
C ARG A 195 -2.82 16.31 23.65
N ALA A 196 -1.89 15.50 24.14
CA ALA A 196 -1.23 15.72 25.43
C ALA A 196 -0.27 16.93 25.43
N GLY A 197 0.05 17.48 24.26
CA GLY A 197 1.01 18.57 24.12
C GLY A 197 2.46 18.16 24.42
N THR A 198 2.76 16.85 24.44
CA THR A 198 4.12 16.32 24.68
C THR A 198 5.00 16.50 23.44
N LEU A 199 4.43 16.28 22.26
CA LEU A 199 5.09 16.42 20.97
C LEU A 199 4.40 17.49 20.11
N ARG A 200 5.12 18.00 19.11
CA ARG A 200 4.57 18.90 18.09
C ARG A 200 5.13 18.58 16.70
N VAL A 201 4.33 18.90 15.67
CA VAL A 201 4.70 18.70 14.26
C VAL A 201 5.63 19.82 13.79
N ILE A 202 6.67 19.48 13.02
CA ILE A 202 7.57 20.41 12.32
C ILE A 202 7.64 20.21 10.80
N GLY A 203 7.04 19.14 10.30
CA GLY A 203 6.95 18.82 8.89
C GLY A 203 5.84 17.80 8.66
N GLN A 204 5.21 17.82 7.49
CA GLN A 204 4.13 16.88 7.16
C GLN A 204 4.02 16.66 5.66
N ALA A 205 3.53 15.49 5.27
CA ALA A 205 3.21 15.14 3.90
C ALA A 205 2.05 14.13 3.84
N PRO A 206 1.27 14.11 2.75
CA PRO A 206 0.36 13.01 2.52
C PRO A 206 1.15 11.71 2.31
N VAL A 207 0.57 10.59 2.72
CA VAL A 207 1.20 9.26 2.58
C VAL A 207 1.03 8.69 1.17
N GLY A 208 -0.02 9.10 0.45
CA GLY A 208 -0.42 8.44 -0.80
C GLY A 208 -1.26 7.19 -0.51
N PRO A 209 -1.18 6.13 -1.33
CA PRO A 209 -1.95 4.91 -1.11
C PRO A 209 -1.50 4.21 0.19
N GLY A 210 -2.49 3.86 1.03
CA GLY A 210 -2.32 3.28 2.36
C GLY A 210 -2.35 1.77 2.39
N ASP A 211 -2.64 1.22 3.57
CA ASP A 211 -2.74 -0.23 3.80
C ASP A 211 -3.83 -0.87 2.93
N LEU A 212 -3.64 -2.13 2.54
CA LEU A 212 -4.59 -2.84 1.69
C LEU A 212 -4.72 -4.32 2.05
N LEU A 213 -5.85 -4.92 1.65
CA LEU A 213 -5.93 -6.37 1.49
C LEU A 213 -5.63 -6.74 0.04
N ALA A 214 -4.77 -7.74 -0.15
CA ALA A 214 -4.47 -8.32 -1.45
C ALA A 214 -4.57 -9.85 -1.40
N ALA A 215 -4.95 -10.46 -2.51
CA ALA A 215 -5.00 -11.91 -2.66
C ALA A 215 -3.85 -12.42 -3.52
N SER A 216 -3.26 -13.55 -3.17
CA SER A 216 -2.23 -14.18 -4.00
C SER A 216 -2.83 -14.73 -5.31
N ASN A 217 -1.97 -15.01 -6.29
CA ASN A 217 -2.37 -15.59 -7.57
C ASN A 217 -3.00 -16.99 -7.48
N LYS A 218 -2.86 -17.64 -6.33
CA LYS A 218 -3.46 -18.95 -6.05
C LYS A 218 -4.95 -18.82 -5.74
N VAL A 219 -5.43 -17.64 -5.33
CA VAL A 219 -6.86 -17.39 -5.18
C VAL A 219 -7.48 -17.21 -6.56
N PRO A 220 -8.46 -18.04 -6.96
CA PRO A 220 -9.10 -17.94 -8.28
C PRO A 220 -9.72 -16.56 -8.51
N ALA A 221 -9.67 -16.06 -9.76
CA ALA A 221 -10.19 -14.73 -10.09
C ALA A 221 -11.65 -14.49 -9.66
N PRO A 222 -12.59 -15.46 -9.81
CA PRO A 222 -13.96 -15.29 -9.31
C PRO A 222 -14.02 -15.10 -7.79
N LEU A 223 -13.18 -15.81 -7.04
CA LEU A 223 -13.12 -15.68 -5.59
C LEU A 223 -12.50 -14.34 -5.17
N ARG A 224 -11.45 -13.87 -5.87
CA ARG A 224 -10.90 -12.52 -5.66
C ARG A 224 -11.95 -11.44 -5.88
N ALA A 225 -12.76 -11.55 -6.94
CA ALA A 225 -13.84 -10.61 -7.20
C ALA A 225 -14.89 -10.60 -6.09
N ARG A 226 -15.29 -11.77 -5.58
CA ARG A 226 -16.20 -11.86 -4.42
C ARG A 226 -15.62 -11.23 -3.16
N LEU A 227 -14.34 -11.48 -2.87
CA LEU A 227 -13.63 -10.87 -1.74
C LEU A 227 -13.58 -9.34 -1.86
N ALA A 228 -13.21 -8.81 -3.02
CA ALA A 228 -13.17 -7.37 -3.27
C ALA A 228 -14.56 -6.73 -3.10
N THR A 229 -15.60 -7.30 -3.72
CA THR A 229 -16.99 -6.83 -3.57
C THR A 229 -17.44 -6.85 -2.11
N ALA A 230 -17.11 -7.90 -1.35
CA ALA A 230 -17.44 -7.98 0.06
C ALA A 230 -16.73 -6.89 0.87
N LEU A 231 -15.43 -6.68 0.68
CA LEU A 231 -14.68 -5.62 1.37
C LEU A 231 -15.28 -4.24 1.08
N LEU A 232 -15.55 -3.92 -0.18
CA LEU A 232 -16.15 -2.64 -0.58
C LEU A 232 -17.55 -2.42 0.00
N ALA A 233 -18.28 -3.48 0.31
CA ALA A 233 -19.60 -3.43 0.94
C ALA A 233 -19.56 -3.54 2.47
N ALA A 234 -18.38 -3.73 3.09
CA ALA A 234 -18.26 -4.06 4.51
C ALA A 234 -18.83 -2.97 5.43
N THR A 235 -18.68 -1.68 5.09
CA THR A 235 -19.25 -0.57 5.86
C THR A 235 -20.76 -0.70 6.06
N ARG A 236 -21.46 -1.27 5.07
CA ARG A 236 -22.91 -1.48 5.10
C ARG A 236 -23.28 -2.85 5.66
N ASN A 237 -22.55 -3.89 5.23
CA ASN A 237 -22.98 -5.28 5.39
C ASN A 237 -22.28 -6.01 6.56
N ALA A 238 -21.29 -5.39 7.19
CA ALA A 238 -20.50 -5.96 8.26
C ALA A 238 -20.26 -4.96 9.42
N PRO A 239 -21.32 -4.38 10.02
CA PRO A 239 -21.17 -3.36 11.06
C PRO A 239 -20.32 -3.85 12.24
N ALA A 240 -20.44 -5.12 12.64
CA ALA A 240 -19.60 -5.70 13.70
C ALA A 240 -18.10 -5.71 13.34
N ALA A 241 -17.76 -5.99 12.08
CA ALA A 241 -16.38 -5.91 11.60
C ALA A 241 -15.87 -4.47 11.59
N MET A 242 -16.70 -3.52 11.16
CA MET A 242 -16.33 -2.11 11.18
C MET A 242 -16.16 -1.57 12.60
N THR A 243 -17.00 -1.98 13.55
CA THR A 243 -16.84 -1.61 14.96
C THR A 243 -15.54 -2.17 15.53
N ALA A 244 -15.23 -3.44 15.25
CA ALA A 244 -14.00 -4.07 15.73
C ALA A 244 -12.74 -3.41 15.12
N LEU A 245 -12.82 -2.95 13.87
CA LEU A 245 -11.73 -2.28 13.17
C LEU A 245 -11.71 -0.76 13.35
N ALA A 246 -12.64 -0.15 14.09
CA ALA A 246 -12.86 1.30 14.07
C ALA A 246 -11.63 2.15 14.45
N GLY A 247 -10.68 1.60 15.20
CA GLY A 247 -9.41 2.25 15.52
C GLY A 247 -8.41 2.31 14.35
N MET A 248 -8.61 1.53 13.30
CA MET A 248 -7.69 1.35 12.17
C MET A 248 -8.36 1.64 10.81
N VAL A 249 -9.61 1.22 10.63
CA VAL A 249 -10.31 1.18 9.34
C VAL A 249 -11.68 1.84 9.44
N ARG A 250 -11.94 2.85 8.63
CA ARG A 250 -13.28 3.45 8.47
C ARG A 250 -14.12 2.79 7.38
N GLY A 251 -13.48 2.06 6.48
CA GLY A 251 -14.09 1.35 5.38
C GLY A 251 -13.03 0.91 4.39
N PHE A 252 -13.47 0.50 3.21
CA PHE A 252 -12.60 0.08 2.13
C PHE A 252 -12.93 0.82 0.85
N GLN A 253 -11.93 1.03 0.01
CA GLN A 253 -12.09 1.67 -1.30
C GLN A 253 -11.42 0.87 -2.41
N PRO A 254 -11.86 1.02 -3.68
CA PRO A 254 -11.21 0.39 -4.81
C PRO A 254 -9.75 0.82 -4.90
N VAL A 255 -8.88 -0.11 -5.25
CA VAL A 255 -7.45 0.15 -5.40
C VAL A 255 -6.87 -0.82 -6.41
N GLU A 256 -5.80 -0.38 -7.05
CA GLU A 256 -5.05 -1.20 -7.98
C GLU A 256 -3.54 -1.10 -7.77
N ASP A 257 -2.81 -2.02 -8.40
CA ASP A 257 -1.36 -2.09 -8.24
C ASP A 257 -0.66 -0.82 -8.77
N GLY A 258 -1.25 -0.19 -9.80
CA GLY A 258 -0.76 1.04 -10.40
C GLY A 258 -0.82 2.25 -9.47
N ASP A 259 -1.72 2.26 -8.48
CA ASP A 259 -1.83 3.36 -7.51
C ASP A 259 -0.55 3.48 -6.66
N TYR A 260 0.11 2.36 -6.39
CA TYR A 260 1.36 2.31 -5.63
C TYR A 260 2.60 2.72 -6.42
N ALA A 261 2.46 3.15 -7.68
CA ALA A 261 3.61 3.55 -8.52
C ALA A 261 4.42 4.70 -7.93
N VAL A 262 3.77 5.70 -7.33
CA VAL A 262 4.47 6.81 -6.65
C VAL A 262 5.36 6.29 -5.52
N LEU A 263 4.87 5.36 -4.72
CA LEU A 263 5.65 4.79 -3.61
C LEU A 263 6.81 3.95 -4.12
N ARG A 264 6.69 3.29 -5.28
CA ARG A 264 7.82 2.59 -5.92
C ARG A 264 8.91 3.55 -6.39
N THR A 265 8.53 4.67 -7.01
CA THR A 265 9.49 5.70 -7.42
C THR A 265 10.24 6.23 -6.20
N LEU A 266 9.51 6.64 -5.15
CA LEU A 266 10.13 7.10 -3.90
C LEU A 266 11.05 6.04 -3.28
N TYR A 267 10.63 4.77 -3.29
CA TYR A 267 11.44 3.68 -2.76
C TYR A 267 12.73 3.48 -3.57
N ALA A 268 12.65 3.55 -4.89
CA ALA A 268 13.82 3.46 -5.76
C ALA A 268 14.78 4.64 -5.56
N ASP A 269 14.26 5.86 -5.43
CA ASP A 269 15.06 7.07 -5.25
C ASP A 269 15.80 7.07 -3.91
N LEU A 270 15.18 6.55 -2.85
CA LEU A 270 15.76 6.50 -1.51
C LEU A 270 16.72 5.33 -1.32
N PHE A 271 16.37 4.14 -1.82
CA PHE A 271 17.07 2.89 -1.50
C PHE A 271 17.86 2.32 -2.67
N GLY A 272 17.75 2.88 -3.87
CA GLY A 272 18.41 2.39 -5.08
C GLY A 272 17.85 1.05 -5.59
N VAL A 273 16.67 0.64 -5.12
CA VAL A 273 16.05 -0.66 -5.46
C VAL A 273 14.73 -0.44 -6.16
N ALA A 274 14.67 -0.80 -7.44
CA ALA A 274 13.44 -0.74 -8.23
C ALA A 274 12.53 -1.95 -7.91
N LEU A 275 11.37 -1.70 -7.30
CA LEU A 275 10.35 -2.72 -7.00
C LEU A 275 9.32 -2.83 -8.14
N THR A 276 9.82 -3.00 -9.37
CA THR A 276 8.99 -3.04 -10.57
C THR A 276 8.16 -4.33 -10.61
N PRO A 277 6.81 -4.23 -10.71
CA PRO A 277 5.96 -5.43 -10.80
C PRO A 277 6.31 -6.28 -12.02
N LYS A 278 6.44 -7.60 -11.84
CA LYS A 278 6.67 -8.57 -12.94
C LYS A 278 5.46 -8.77 -13.88
N ARG A 279 4.42 -7.94 -13.79
CA ARG A 279 3.17 -8.08 -14.55
C ARG A 279 3.04 -6.97 -15.58
N ASN A 280 2.64 -7.32 -16.81
CA ASN A 280 2.05 -6.36 -17.75
C ASN A 280 0.74 -5.84 -17.13
N SER A 281 0.79 -4.62 -16.61
CA SER A 281 -0.40 -3.94 -16.12
C SER A 281 -1.36 -3.67 -17.28
N MET A 282 -2.66 -3.87 -17.06
CA MET A 282 -3.68 -3.33 -17.97
C MET A 282 -3.82 -1.81 -17.82
N ALA A 283 -3.14 -1.21 -16.83
CA ALA A 283 -3.10 0.22 -16.63
C ALA A 283 -2.30 0.89 -17.75
N MET A 284 -2.88 1.96 -18.28
CA MET A 284 -2.19 2.85 -19.19
C MET A 284 -1.12 3.62 -18.42
N SER A 285 0.03 3.77 -19.01
CA SER A 285 1.17 4.52 -18.48
C SER A 285 1.10 5.98 -18.93
N PHE A 286 1.11 6.88 -17.96
CA PHE A 286 1.17 8.32 -18.20
C PHE A 286 2.46 8.90 -17.62
N ALA A 287 3.40 9.24 -18.49
CA ALA A 287 4.70 9.78 -18.11
C ALA A 287 4.63 11.29 -17.84
N ILE A 288 5.19 11.71 -16.72
CA ILE A 288 5.30 13.10 -16.30
C ILE A 288 6.79 13.49 -16.30
N PRO A 289 7.17 14.63 -16.89
CA PRO A 289 8.53 15.13 -16.86
C PRO A 289 9.05 15.21 -15.43
N PRO A 290 10.34 14.93 -15.18
CA PRO A 290 10.97 15.10 -13.88
C PRO A 290 11.26 16.58 -13.57
N THR A 291 10.27 17.45 -13.80
CA THR A 291 10.27 18.86 -13.40
C THR A 291 9.70 19.06 -11.99
N TYR A 292 9.13 18.00 -11.40
CA TYR A 292 8.57 17.97 -10.06
C TYR A 292 9.23 16.85 -9.27
N THR A 293 9.30 16.97 -7.95
CA THR A 293 9.59 15.79 -7.11
C THR A 293 8.48 14.75 -7.29
N PRO A 294 8.74 13.45 -7.08
CA PRO A 294 7.73 12.42 -7.33
C PRO A 294 6.44 12.65 -6.55
N MET A 295 6.54 13.13 -5.31
CA MET A 295 5.38 13.44 -4.49
C MET A 295 4.63 14.67 -4.98
N ALA A 296 5.35 15.72 -5.42
CA ALA A 296 4.73 16.90 -6.02
C ALA A 296 4.00 16.56 -7.33
N ALA A 297 4.62 15.77 -8.22
CA ALA A 297 3.99 15.31 -9.44
C ALA A 297 2.77 14.42 -9.14
N TYR A 298 2.88 13.45 -8.23
CA TYR A 298 1.72 12.62 -7.88
C TYR A 298 0.52 13.46 -7.42
N ARG A 299 0.76 14.48 -6.58
CA ARG A 299 -0.32 15.37 -6.09
C ARG A 299 -0.89 16.25 -7.20
N THR A 300 -0.03 16.88 -7.99
CA THR A 300 -0.43 17.78 -9.08
C THR A 300 -1.23 17.04 -10.15
N PHE A 301 -0.82 15.82 -10.50
CA PHE A 301 -1.41 15.06 -11.60
C PHE A 301 -2.43 14.01 -11.16
N ALA A 302 -2.69 13.83 -9.85
CA ALA A 302 -3.70 12.91 -9.35
C ALA A 302 -5.11 13.17 -9.93
N PRO A 303 -5.64 14.42 -9.97
CA PRO A 303 -6.96 14.68 -10.54
C PRO A 303 -7.05 14.31 -12.02
N LEU A 304 -5.98 14.59 -12.79
CA LEU A 304 -5.91 14.23 -14.21
C LEU A 304 -5.86 12.72 -14.40
N ARG A 305 -5.01 12.02 -13.63
CA ARG A 305 -4.91 10.56 -13.62
C ARG A 305 -6.28 9.92 -13.38
N GLU A 306 -7.01 10.39 -12.37
CA GLU A 306 -8.35 9.86 -12.06
C GLU A 306 -9.37 10.15 -13.15
N ALA A 307 -9.34 11.36 -13.73
CA ALA A 307 -10.23 11.72 -14.83
C ALA A 307 -9.99 10.85 -16.06
N LEU A 308 -8.72 10.65 -16.44
CA LEU A 308 -8.31 9.75 -17.52
C LEU A 308 -8.76 8.32 -17.23
N ALA A 309 -8.55 7.84 -16.00
CA ALA A 309 -8.93 6.48 -15.63
C ALA A 309 -10.44 6.24 -15.76
N ARG A 310 -11.26 7.20 -15.29
CA ARG A 310 -12.71 7.17 -15.44
C ARG A 310 -13.14 7.21 -16.90
N ALA A 311 -12.56 8.11 -17.70
CA ALA A 311 -12.93 8.29 -19.10
C ALA A 311 -12.61 7.06 -19.96
N MET A 312 -11.48 6.40 -19.71
CA MET A 312 -11.03 5.25 -20.50
C MET A 312 -11.60 3.91 -20.01
N GLY A 313 -12.25 3.88 -18.84
CA GLY A 313 -12.63 2.63 -18.17
C GLY A 313 -11.42 1.74 -17.88
N ARG A 314 -10.22 2.31 -17.82
CA ARG A 314 -8.95 1.62 -17.59
C ARG A 314 -8.10 2.42 -16.63
N PRO A 315 -7.31 1.78 -15.78
CA PRO A 315 -6.49 2.46 -14.78
C PRO A 315 -5.36 3.25 -15.42
N VAL A 316 -4.90 4.32 -14.77
CA VAL A 316 -3.77 5.12 -15.25
C VAL A 316 -2.67 5.15 -14.19
N ARG A 317 -1.48 4.69 -14.57
CA ARG A 317 -0.28 4.71 -13.74
C ARG A 317 0.58 5.90 -14.12
N LEU A 318 0.90 6.73 -13.12
CA LEU A 318 1.90 7.80 -13.32
C LEU A 318 3.30 7.20 -13.34
N ILE A 319 4.11 7.61 -14.31
CA ILE A 319 5.53 7.30 -14.40
C ILE A 319 6.30 8.60 -14.33
N ILE A 320 7.27 8.67 -13.42
CA ILE A 320 8.15 9.81 -13.26
C ILE A 320 9.56 9.26 -13.42
N PRO A 321 10.18 9.41 -14.60
CA PRO A 321 11.54 8.98 -14.87
C PRO A 321 12.56 9.71 -13.99
N ALA A 322 13.75 9.15 -13.82
CA ALA A 322 14.74 9.72 -12.91
C ALA A 322 15.23 11.11 -13.37
N ASP A 323 15.35 11.29 -14.68
CA ASP A 323 15.77 12.54 -15.31
C ASP A 323 15.21 12.67 -16.74
N GLN A 324 15.46 13.83 -17.37
CA GLN A 324 14.98 14.11 -18.72
C GLN A 324 15.55 13.15 -19.78
N GLN A 325 16.77 12.65 -19.59
CA GLN A 325 17.39 11.71 -20.53
C GLN A 325 16.71 10.34 -20.44
N ASP A 326 16.47 9.85 -19.22
CA ASP A 326 15.74 8.62 -18.96
C ASP A 326 14.30 8.70 -19.50
N PHE A 327 13.63 9.83 -19.30
CA PHE A 327 12.31 10.11 -19.86
C PHE A 327 12.28 9.88 -21.38
N VAL A 328 13.15 10.58 -22.11
CA VAL A 328 13.18 10.49 -23.57
C VAL A 328 13.58 9.09 -24.04
N GLN A 329 14.54 8.45 -23.37
CA GLN A 329 15.01 7.10 -23.75
C GLN A 329 13.96 6.02 -23.54
N GLN A 330 13.10 6.17 -22.54
CA GLN A 330 11.96 5.28 -22.32
C GLN A 330 10.82 5.60 -23.30
N GLY A 331 10.54 6.88 -23.56
CA GLY A 331 9.55 7.30 -24.56
C GLY A 331 9.87 6.80 -25.97
N LEU A 332 11.14 6.83 -26.39
CA LEU A 332 11.60 6.27 -27.66
C LEU A 332 11.51 4.74 -27.76
N ARG A 333 11.30 4.05 -26.64
CA ARG A 333 11.13 2.60 -26.55
C ARG A 333 9.66 2.19 -26.34
N ASP A 334 8.72 3.11 -26.59
CA ASP A 334 7.28 2.92 -26.40
C ASP A 334 6.93 2.45 -24.98
N ALA A 335 7.68 2.92 -23.98
CA ALA A 335 7.44 2.57 -22.58
C ALA A 335 6.21 3.27 -21.98
N TYR A 336 5.63 4.23 -22.71
CA TYR A 336 4.53 5.10 -22.27
C TYR A 336 3.37 5.05 -23.23
N ASP A 337 2.14 4.97 -22.72
CA ASP A 337 0.92 5.12 -23.52
C ASP A 337 0.58 6.60 -23.75
N PHE A 338 0.88 7.44 -22.75
CA PHE A 338 0.73 8.89 -22.80
C PHE A 338 1.94 9.55 -22.14
N SER A 339 2.34 10.73 -22.62
CA SER A 339 3.38 11.52 -21.94
C SER A 339 3.03 13.01 -21.98
N LEU A 340 3.34 13.71 -20.88
CA LEU A 340 3.37 15.17 -20.88
C LEU A 340 4.77 15.58 -21.33
N LEU A 341 4.87 16.41 -22.37
CA LEU A 341 6.15 16.84 -22.91
C LEU A 341 6.41 18.31 -22.58
N THR A 342 7.62 18.62 -22.13
CA THR A 342 8.12 20.00 -22.14
C THR A 342 8.44 20.42 -23.59
N PRO A 343 8.45 21.73 -23.93
CA PRO A 343 8.80 22.18 -25.27
C PRO A 343 10.13 21.61 -25.80
N ALA A 344 11.11 21.38 -24.91
CA ALA A 344 12.40 20.79 -25.26
C ALA A 344 12.29 19.30 -25.65
N MET A 345 11.39 18.55 -25.01
CA MET A 345 11.21 17.11 -25.25
C MET A 345 10.41 16.82 -26.52
N VAL A 346 9.53 17.74 -26.95
CA VAL A 346 8.70 17.57 -28.15
C VAL A 346 9.56 17.23 -29.37
N THR A 347 10.70 17.89 -29.57
CA THR A 347 11.57 17.62 -30.73
C THR A 347 12.13 16.19 -30.74
N ALA A 348 12.39 15.61 -29.57
CA ALA A 348 12.94 14.26 -29.44
C ALA A 348 11.87 13.17 -29.66
N GLU A 349 10.63 13.39 -29.21
CA GLU A 349 9.57 12.37 -29.23
C GLU A 349 8.54 12.55 -30.36
N ARG A 350 8.67 13.60 -31.19
CA ARG A 350 7.79 13.87 -32.36
C ARG A 350 7.61 12.70 -33.35
N ARG A 351 8.52 11.72 -33.34
CA ARG A 351 8.47 10.55 -34.23
C ARG A 351 7.76 9.35 -33.62
N THR A 352 7.59 9.31 -32.30
CA THR A 352 7.01 8.18 -31.56
C THR A 352 5.66 8.54 -30.94
N MET A 353 5.36 9.82 -30.74
CA MET A 353 4.10 10.28 -30.13
C MET A 353 3.32 11.25 -31.00
N THR A 354 1.99 11.12 -30.94
CA THR A 354 1.03 12.01 -31.62
C THR A 354 0.48 13.02 -30.61
N PRO A 355 0.56 14.34 -30.88
CA PRO A 355 -0.05 15.35 -30.02
C PRO A 355 -1.56 15.15 -29.88
N LEU A 356 -2.08 15.21 -28.65
CA LEU A 356 -3.51 15.02 -28.35
C LEU A 356 -4.27 16.32 -28.10
N ALA A 357 -3.57 17.43 -27.82
CA ALA A 357 -4.13 18.75 -27.56
C ALA A 357 -3.13 19.86 -27.93
#